data_AF-A0A0C2F6L7-F1
#
_entry.id   AF-A0A0C2F6L7-F1
#
_cell.length_a   1.000
_cell.length_b   1.000
_cell.length_c   1.000
_cell.angle_alpha   90.00
_cell.angle_beta   90.00
_cell.angle_gamma   90.00
#
_symmetry.space_group_name_H-M   'P 1'
#
loop_
_entity.id
_entity.type
_entity.pdbx_description
1 polymer ?
#
loop_
_entity_poly.entity_id
_entity_poly.type
_entity_poly.pdbx_seq_one_letter_code
_entity_poly.pdbx_strand_id
1 'polypeptide(L)'
;MSPQRKKFELEPVPKEQYGNFYSGDAYVCLHKNEDEEYNIHFWLGQDATSDEMGTAAIKTVEMDEALAGQPVQHREVQNHESSLFLSYFPGGIRYLKGGYESGYRHVEDAFENWKPRLFHCKGKRNVRCAEVRCSQ
;
A
#
# COMPACT_ATOMS: atom_id res chain seq x y z
N MET A 1 18.55 -25.67 -11.97
CA MET A 1 17.11 -26.01 -11.91
C MET A 1 16.40 -24.83 -11.28
N SER A 2 15.58 -24.12 -12.06
CA SER A 2 14.91 -22.88 -11.64
C SER A 2 13.74 -23.16 -10.70
N PRO A 3 13.62 -22.49 -9.54
CA PRO A 3 12.37 -22.52 -8.79
C PRO A 3 11.43 -21.41 -9.31
N GLN A 4 10.43 -21.86 -10.07
CA GLN A 4 9.01 -21.46 -10.06
C GLN A 4 8.60 -19.98 -10.18
N ARG A 5 7.79 -19.71 -11.21
CA ARG A 5 7.02 -18.48 -11.48
C ARG A 5 5.99 -18.17 -10.36
N LYS A 6 5.91 -16.86 -10.03
CA LYS A 6 4.75 -16.04 -9.57
C LYS A 6 4.24 -16.19 -8.13
N LYS A 7 4.32 -15.09 -7.36
CA LYS A 7 3.37 -14.74 -6.30
C LYS A 7 2.66 -13.44 -6.68
N PHE A 8 1.55 -13.55 -7.43
CA PHE A 8 0.63 -12.44 -7.69
C PHE A 8 -0.67 -12.66 -6.91
N GLU A 9 -0.51 -12.97 -5.62
CA GLU A 9 -1.62 -13.23 -4.71
C GLU A 9 -1.68 -12.15 -3.65
N LEU A 10 -2.86 -11.96 -3.07
CA LEU A 10 -3.08 -10.99 -2.01
C LEU A 10 -2.62 -11.58 -0.68
N GLU A 11 -1.77 -10.83 0.01
CA GLU A 11 -1.39 -11.14 1.38
C GLU A 11 -2.08 -10.17 2.34
N PRO A 12 -2.79 -10.66 3.38
CA PRO A 12 -3.43 -9.78 4.34
C PRO A 12 -2.39 -9.04 5.17
N VAL A 13 -2.45 -7.71 5.16
CA VAL A 13 -1.64 -6.87 6.04
C VAL A 13 -2.15 -7.02 7.50
N PRO A 14 -1.27 -7.19 8.49
CA PRO A 14 -1.67 -7.16 9.90
C PRO A 14 -2.33 -5.84 10.28
N LYS A 15 -3.38 -5.88 11.11
CA LYS A 15 -4.17 -4.69 11.47
C LYS A 15 -3.33 -3.60 12.13
N GLU A 16 -2.32 -4.00 12.88
CA GLU A 16 -1.38 -3.10 13.57
C GLU A 16 -0.50 -2.30 12.58
N GLN A 17 -0.41 -2.77 11.33
CA GLN A 17 0.37 -2.14 10.28
C GLN A 17 -0.50 -1.29 9.33
N TYR A 18 -1.82 -1.21 9.56
CA TYR A 18 -2.69 -0.37 8.73
C TYR A 18 -2.25 1.09 8.77
N GLY A 19 -2.19 1.70 7.60
CA GLY A 19 -1.68 3.06 7.41
C GLY A 19 -0.17 3.12 7.12
N ASN A 20 0.57 2.01 7.26
CA ASN A 20 1.94 1.93 6.77
C ASN A 20 1.92 1.37 5.35
N PHE A 21 2.50 2.11 4.41
CA PHE A 21 2.60 1.72 3.01
C PHE A 21 4.06 1.76 2.58
N TYR A 22 4.54 0.67 2.00
CA TYR A 22 5.87 0.64 1.39
C TYR A 22 5.81 1.28 -0.01
N SER A 23 6.74 2.20 -0.30
CA SER A 23 6.76 2.91 -1.58
C SER A 23 7.07 2.02 -2.77
N GLY A 24 7.70 0.87 -2.55
CA GLY A 24 7.98 -0.14 -3.57
C GLY A 24 6.84 -1.11 -3.85
N ASP A 25 5.69 -0.98 -3.19
CA ASP A 25 4.60 -1.96 -3.27
C ASP A 25 3.30 -1.36 -3.83
N ALA A 26 2.37 -2.25 -4.17
CA ALA A 26 0.97 -1.92 -4.41
C ALA A 26 0.07 -2.65 -3.40
N TYR A 27 -1.00 -1.98 -2.95
CA TYR A 27 -1.94 -2.50 -1.95
C TYR A 27 -3.35 -2.44 -2.48
N VAL A 28 -4.20 -3.37 -2.00
CA VAL A 28 -5.65 -3.28 -2.18
C VAL A 28 -6.31 -3.14 -0.82
N CYS A 29 -7.19 -2.14 -0.68
CA CYS A 29 -7.92 -1.83 0.54
C CYS A 29 -9.42 -1.87 0.23
N LEU A 30 -10.14 -2.77 0.89
CA LEU A 30 -11.60 -2.84 0.86
C LEU A 30 -12.16 -2.15 2.09
N HIS A 31 -13.05 -1.19 1.88
CA HIS A 31 -13.79 -0.52 2.95
C HIS A 31 -15.30 -0.63 2.69
N LYS A 32 -16.07 -0.87 3.74
CA LYS A 32 -17.54 -0.82 3.71
C LYS A 32 -17.98 0.35 4.59
N ASN A 33 -18.70 1.31 4.03
CA ASN A 33 -19.18 2.47 4.78
C ASN A 33 -20.44 2.13 5.60
N GLU A 34 -20.94 3.11 6.35
CA GLU A 34 -22.14 2.96 7.20
C GLU A 34 -23.41 2.71 6.38
N ASP A 35 -23.46 3.21 5.14
CA ASP A 35 -24.56 3.03 4.18
C ASP A 35 -24.49 1.68 3.43
N GLU A 36 -23.64 0.76 3.90
CA GLU A 36 -23.37 -0.56 3.33
C GLU A 36 -22.77 -0.57 1.92
N GLU A 37 -22.26 0.56 1.43
CA GLU A 37 -21.56 0.65 0.16
C GLU A 37 -20.11 0.21 0.29
N TYR A 38 -19.66 -0.59 -0.68
CA TYR A 38 -18.28 -1.05 -0.77
C TYR A 38 -17.43 -0.07 -1.58
N ASN A 39 -16.23 0.21 -1.10
CA ASN A 39 -15.21 0.98 -1.79
C ASN A 39 -13.93 0.13 -1.85
N ILE A 40 -13.45 -0.15 -3.06
CA ILE A 40 -12.17 -0.83 -3.27
C ILE A 40 -11.16 0.21 -3.73
N HIS A 41 -10.08 0.36 -2.97
CA HIS A 41 -8.98 1.25 -3.29
C HIS A 41 -7.75 0.41 -3.65
N PHE A 42 -7.15 0.65 -4.80
CA PHE A 42 -5.82 0.13 -5.10
C PHE A 42 -4.80 1.26 -5.00
N TRP A 43 -3.91 1.15 -4.02
CA TRP A 43 -2.87 2.11 -3.73
C TRP A 43 -1.58 1.71 -4.43
N LEU A 44 -0.96 2.67 -5.11
CA LEU A 44 0.23 2.48 -5.92
C LEU A 44 1.40 3.28 -5.34
N GLY A 45 2.42 2.56 -4.88
CA GLY A 45 3.67 3.13 -4.43
C GLY A 45 4.41 3.82 -5.56
N GLN A 46 5.14 4.88 -5.22
CA GLN A 46 5.90 5.65 -6.20
C GLN A 46 7.05 4.84 -6.84
N ASP A 47 7.59 3.87 -6.12
CA ASP A 47 8.67 2.98 -6.54
C ASP A 47 8.18 1.58 -6.92
N ALA A 48 6.86 1.35 -6.98
CA ALA A 48 6.25 0.07 -7.30
C ALA A 48 6.48 -0.32 -8.76
N THR A 49 6.70 -1.60 -9.01
CA THR A 49 6.93 -2.14 -10.34
C THR A 49 5.63 -2.21 -11.16
N SER A 50 5.76 -2.23 -12.49
CA SER A 50 4.60 -2.29 -13.37
C SER A 50 3.77 -3.56 -13.19
N ASP A 51 4.39 -4.68 -12.81
CA ASP A 51 3.72 -5.93 -12.55
C ASP A 51 2.99 -5.93 -11.19
N GLU A 52 3.54 -5.31 -10.15
CA GLU A 52 2.84 -5.09 -8.88
C GLU A 52 1.62 -4.18 -9.07
N MET A 53 1.79 -3.05 -9.76
CA MET A 53 0.68 -2.14 -10.08
C MET A 53 -0.40 -2.83 -10.92
N GLY A 54 0.01 -3.60 -11.94
CA GLY A 54 -0.91 -4.36 -12.78
C GLY A 54 -1.66 -5.44 -12.00
N THR A 55 -0.97 -6.10 -11.06
CA THR A 55 -1.58 -7.11 -10.19
C THR A 55 -2.61 -6.50 -9.25
N ALA A 56 -2.31 -5.38 -8.60
CA ALA A 56 -3.28 -4.70 -7.74
C ALA A 56 -4.54 -4.26 -8.50
N ALA A 57 -4.39 -3.79 -9.75
CA ALA A 57 -5.52 -3.47 -10.61
C ALA A 57 -6.36 -4.70 -10.97
N ILE A 58 -5.72 -5.81 -11.38
CA ILE A 58 -6.43 -7.07 -11.70
C ILE A 58 -7.16 -7.60 -10.46
N LYS A 59 -6.50 -7.61 -9.30
CA LYS A 59 -7.09 -8.06 -8.03
C LYS A 59 -8.27 -7.19 -7.59
N THR A 60 -8.24 -5.91 -7.90
CA THR A 60 -9.39 -5.00 -7.66
C THR A 60 -10.60 -5.40 -8.50
N VAL A 61 -10.39 -5.71 -9.78
CA VAL A 61 -11.48 -6.20 -10.66
C VAL A 61 -12.01 -7.55 -10.18
N GLU A 62 -11.14 -8.49 -9.80
CA GLU A 62 -11.56 -9.80 -9.26
C GLU A 62 -12.42 -9.64 -7.98
N MET A 63 -12.07 -8.71 -7.09
CA MET A 63 -12.87 -8.41 -5.89
C MET A 63 -14.21 -7.76 -6.22
N ASP A 64 -14.22 -6.83 -7.17
CA ASP A 64 -15.42 -6.15 -7.64
C ASP A 64 -16.44 -7.14 -8.21
N GLU A 65 -15.98 -8.06 -9.07
CA GLU A 65 -16.78 -9.15 -9.62
C GLU A 65 -17.32 -10.08 -8.53
N ALA A 66 -16.49 -10.42 -7.52
CA ALA A 66 -16.91 -11.23 -6.38
C ALA A 66 -17.99 -10.56 -5.52
N LEU A 67 -18.07 -9.23 -5.57
CA LEU A 67 -19.08 -8.40 -4.91
C LEU A 67 -20.19 -7.95 -5.89
N ALA A 68 -20.37 -8.70 -6.98
CA ALA A 68 -21.42 -8.49 -7.99
C ALA A 68 -21.41 -7.09 -8.64
N GLY A 69 -20.23 -6.46 -8.77
CA GLY A 69 -20.07 -5.14 -9.38
C GLY A 69 -20.69 -4.00 -8.58
N GLN A 70 -20.98 -4.22 -7.30
CA GLN A 70 -21.48 -3.18 -6.40
C GLN A 70 -20.42 -2.17 -5.93
N PRO A 71 -19.14 -2.55 -5.72
CA PRO A 71 -18.17 -1.61 -5.19
C PRO A 71 -17.83 -0.44 -6.11
N VAL A 72 -17.44 0.69 -5.52
CA VAL A 72 -16.78 1.78 -6.25
C VAL A 72 -15.26 1.56 -6.21
N GLN A 73 -14.62 1.54 -7.37
CA GLN A 73 -13.17 1.36 -7.49
C GLN A 73 -12.44 2.71 -7.52
N HIS A 74 -11.38 2.82 -6.72
CA HIS A 74 -10.58 4.04 -6.57
C HIS A 74 -9.10 3.74 -6.83
N ARG A 75 -8.48 4.55 -7.69
CA ARG A 75 -7.03 4.52 -7.91
C ARG A 75 -6.35 5.51 -6.99
N GLU A 76 -5.57 5.01 -6.04
CA GLU A 76 -4.83 5.83 -5.09
C GLU A 76 -3.35 5.84 -5.46
N VAL A 77 -2.76 7.02 -5.66
CA VAL A 77 -1.33 7.16 -5.96
C VAL A 77 -0.64 7.78 -4.76
N GLN A 78 0.53 7.26 -4.39
CA GLN A 78 1.33 7.83 -3.31
C GLN A 78 1.46 9.36 -3.45
N ASN A 79 1.19 10.08 -2.36
CA ASN A 79 1.11 11.55 -2.24
C ASN A 79 -0.12 12.22 -2.86
N HIS A 80 -0.94 11.49 -3.62
CA HIS A 80 -2.12 12.00 -4.33
C HIS A 80 -3.39 11.22 -3.97
N GLU A 81 -3.41 10.59 -2.80
CA GLU A 81 -4.56 9.82 -2.35
C GLU A 81 -5.78 10.71 -2.12
N SER A 82 -6.95 10.13 -2.40
CA SER A 82 -8.25 10.76 -2.18
C SER A 82 -8.46 11.08 -0.69
N SER A 83 -9.29 12.09 -0.43
CA SER A 83 -9.65 12.41 0.96
C SER A 83 -10.45 11.28 1.62
N LEU A 84 -11.20 10.52 0.82
CA LEU A 84 -11.94 9.34 1.28
C LEU A 84 -10.96 8.27 1.79
N PHE A 85 -9.97 7.87 0.99
CA PHE A 85 -8.98 6.88 1.40
C PHE A 85 -8.20 7.32 2.66
N LEU A 86 -7.79 8.59 2.70
CA LEU A 86 -7.06 9.13 3.84
C LEU A 86 -7.91 9.16 5.13
N SER A 87 -9.23 9.26 5.02
CA SER A 87 -10.13 9.26 6.18
C SER A 87 -10.14 7.95 6.96
N TYR A 88 -9.74 6.84 6.33
CA TYR A 88 -9.66 5.52 6.97
C TYR A 88 -8.50 5.41 7.96
N PHE A 89 -7.53 6.33 7.89
CA PHE A 89 -6.32 6.34 8.71
C PHE A 89 -6.28 7.60 9.59
N PRO A 90 -7.03 7.66 10.70
CA PRO A 90 -7.13 8.86 11.53
C PRO A 90 -5.80 9.29 12.15
N GLY A 91 -4.84 8.36 12.31
CA GLY A 91 -3.47 8.65 12.72
C GLY A 91 -2.55 9.18 11.60
N GLY A 92 -3.08 9.35 10.39
CA GLY A 92 -2.32 9.61 9.17
C GLY A 92 -1.74 8.33 8.57
N ILE A 93 -1.07 8.50 7.42
CA ILE A 93 -0.39 7.42 6.71
C ILE A 93 1.13 7.61 6.76
N ARG A 94 1.87 6.50 6.70
CA ARG A 94 3.33 6.48 6.68
C ARG A 94 3.82 5.85 5.39
N TYR A 95 4.76 6.51 4.75
CA TYR A 95 5.49 5.94 3.61
C TYR A 95 6.82 5.39 4.09
N LEU A 96 6.97 4.07 3.94
CA LEU A 96 8.17 3.33 4.27
C LEU A 96 8.98 3.07 3.01
N LYS A 97 10.32 3.11 3.12
CA LYS A 97 11.18 2.67 2.02
C LYS A 97 11.24 1.15 1.94
N GLY A 98 11.44 0.64 0.73
CA GLY A 98 11.42 -0.80 0.44
C GLY A 98 10.05 -1.26 -0.06
N GLY A 99 9.77 -2.54 0.11
CA GLY A 99 8.59 -3.23 -0.40
C GLY A 99 8.86 -4.74 -0.41
N TYR A 100 7.90 -5.58 -0.79
CA TYR A 100 8.10 -7.01 -1.02
C TYR A 100 9.12 -7.24 -2.15
N GLU A 101 9.80 -8.39 -2.15
CA GLU A 101 10.73 -8.74 -3.24
C GLU A 101 9.96 -8.95 -4.55
N SER A 102 9.81 -7.91 -5.37
CA SER A 102 9.83 -8.11 -6.82
C SER A 102 11.21 -8.67 -7.20
N GLY A 103 11.30 -9.43 -8.29
CA GLY A 103 12.49 -10.21 -8.69
C GLY A 103 13.81 -9.44 -8.95
N TYR A 104 13.94 -8.20 -8.46
CA TYR A 104 15.09 -7.31 -8.61
C TYR A 104 15.53 -6.57 -7.33
N ARG A 105 14.92 -6.78 -6.15
CA ARG A 105 15.39 -6.13 -4.90
C ARG A 105 15.26 -7.03 -3.67
N HIS A 106 16.34 -7.13 -2.90
CA HIS A 106 16.41 -7.88 -1.65
C HIS A 106 15.89 -7.05 -0.47
N VAL A 107 15.05 -7.65 0.37
CA VAL A 107 14.57 -7.05 1.64
C VAL A 107 15.32 -7.71 2.78
N GLU A 108 16.18 -6.95 3.45
CA GLU A 108 16.89 -7.41 4.65
C GLU A 108 15.92 -7.44 5.86
N ASP A 109 16.05 -8.47 6.70
CA ASP A 109 15.25 -8.68 7.90
C ASP A 109 15.30 -7.45 8.84
N ALA A 110 14.14 -7.04 9.36
CA ALA A 110 13.95 -5.76 10.05
C ALA A 110 14.73 -5.64 11.37
N PHE A 111 15.14 -6.77 11.96
CA PHE A 111 15.90 -6.84 13.21
C PHE A 111 17.37 -7.21 13.02
N GLU A 112 17.72 -7.87 11.92
CA GLU A 112 19.10 -8.28 11.66
C GLU A 112 19.98 -7.05 11.35
N ASN A 113 19.38 -5.99 10.78
CA ASN A 113 20.05 -4.74 10.42
C ASN A 113 19.33 -3.48 10.92
N TRP A 114 18.95 -3.43 12.21
CA TRP A 114 18.29 -2.24 12.78
C TRP A 114 19.11 -0.97 12.51
N LYS A 115 18.52 -0.02 11.79
CA LYS A 115 19.10 1.29 11.48
C LYS A 115 18.12 2.38 11.91
N PRO A 116 18.60 3.48 12.51
CA PRO A 116 17.73 4.60 12.85
C PRO A 116 17.07 5.17 11.58
N ARG A 117 15.75 5.35 11.63
CA ARG A 117 14.95 5.93 10.54
C ARG A 117 14.51 7.34 10.90
N LEU A 118 14.57 8.26 9.95
CA LEU A 118 14.07 9.63 10.10
C LEU A 118 12.79 9.80 9.29
N PHE A 119 11.79 10.43 9.89
CA PHE A 119 10.52 10.72 9.23
C PHE A 119 10.28 12.23 9.14
N HIS A 120 9.94 12.71 7.95
CA HIS A 120 9.39 14.05 7.77
C HIS A 120 7.87 13.96 7.81
N CYS A 121 7.28 14.49 8.89
CA CYS A 121 5.82 14.51 9.06
C CYS A 121 5.26 15.89 8.68
N LYS A 122 4.31 15.90 7.74
CA LYS A 122 3.67 17.12 7.21
C LYS A 122 2.18 16.91 6.99
N GLY A 123 1.41 17.98 7.19
CA GLY A 123 -0.04 18.01 6.96
C GLY A 123 -0.79 18.52 8.18
N LYS A 124 -1.99 19.09 7.96
CA LYS A 124 -2.88 19.55 9.04
C LYS A 124 -4.08 18.62 9.23
N ARG A 125 -4.75 18.26 8.12
CA ARG A 125 -5.92 17.35 8.11
C ARG A 125 -5.51 15.91 7.83
N ASN A 126 -4.75 15.71 6.75
CA ASN A 126 -4.26 14.38 6.36
C ASN A 126 -2.73 14.36 6.56
N VAL A 127 -2.30 13.97 7.76
CA VAL A 127 -0.88 13.90 8.12
C VAL A 127 -0.22 12.75 7.36
N ARG A 128 0.91 13.04 6.74
CA ARG A 128 1.77 12.05 6.08
C ARG A 128 3.14 12.09 6.73
N CYS A 129 3.69 10.92 7.06
CA CYS A 129 5.06 10.79 7.52
C CYS A 129 5.85 9.98 6.49
N ALA A 130 6.78 10.64 5.79
CA ALA A 130 7.62 10.00 4.79
C ALA A 130 9.02 9.70 5.35
N GLU A 131 9.53 8.49 5.12
CA GLU A 131 10.90 8.14 5.49
C GLU A 131 11.92 8.92 4.64
N VAL A 132 12.80 9.68 5.30
CA VAL A 132 13.84 10.52 4.67
C VAL A 132 15.24 10.06 5.06
N ARG A 133 16.26 10.53 4.32
CA ARG A 133 17.66 10.19 4.63
C ARG A 133 18.07 10.85 5.96
N CYS A 134 18.70 10.07 6.85
CA CYS A 134 19.46 10.60 7.97
C CYS A 134 20.75 11.23 7.44
N SER A 135 20.83 12.56 7.35
CA SER A 135 22.08 13.28 7.09
C SER A 135 22.48 14.04 8.35
N GLN A 136 23.72 13.82 8.82
CA GLN A 136 24.38 14.61 9.84
C GLN A 136 24.88 15.93 9.25
#